data_AF-A0A1L5KLP1-F1
#
_entry.id   AF-A0A1L5KLP1-F1
#
_cell.length_a   1.000
_cell.length_b   1.000
_cell.length_c   1.000
_cell.angle_alpha   90.00
_cell.angle_beta   90.00
_cell.angle_gamma   90.00
#
_symmetry.space_group_name_H-M   'P 1'
#
loop_
_entity.id
_entity.type
_entity.pdbx_description
1 polymer ?
#
loop_
_entity_poly.entity_id
_entity_poly.type
_entity_poly.pdbx_seq_one_letter_code
_entity_poly.pdbx_strand_id
1 'polypeptide(L)' 'VDRIVPAATPETLQEIADQLGVYDPCAIACEPFRQWVIEDNFVNGRPDWDKVRSK' A
#
# COMPACT_ATOMS: atom_id res chain seq x y z
N VAL A 1 -4.18 9.15 7.08
CA VAL A 1 -3.77 7.96 6.30
C VAL A 1 -4.88 6.95 6.44
N ASP A 2 -5.34 6.35 5.35
CA ASP A 2 -6.41 5.36 5.41
C ASP A 2 -6.26 4.30 4.29
N ARG A 3 -6.27 3.04 4.70
CA ARG A 3 -6.23 1.81 3.90
C ARG A 3 -6.25 0.61 4.84
N ILE A 4 -7.16 -0.33 4.65
CA ILE A 4 -7.17 -1.59 5.39
C ILE A 4 -6.06 -2.51 4.87
N VAL A 5 -5.19 -2.92 5.79
CA VAL A 5 -4.08 -3.85 5.56
C VAL A 5 -4.12 -4.92 6.66
N PRO A 6 -4.70 -6.10 6.40
CA PRO A 6 -4.68 -7.20 7.35
C PRO A 6 -3.24 -7.62 7.67
N ALA A 7 -3.05 -8.23 8.85
CA ALA A 7 -1.77 -8.83 9.18
C ALA A 7 -1.42 -9.93 8.18
N ALA A 8 -0.16 -9.97 7.74
CA ALA A 8 0.31 -11.05 6.87
C ALA A 8 0.23 -12.39 7.62
N THR A 9 -0.33 -13.39 6.93
CA THR A 9 -0.37 -14.78 7.38
C THR A 9 0.25 -15.68 6.31
N PRO A 10 0.68 -16.92 6.66
CA PRO A 10 1.19 -17.87 5.68
C PRO A 10 0.22 -18.12 4.52
N GLU A 11 -1.08 -18.12 4.79
CA GLU A 11 -2.13 -18.29 3.78
C GLU A 11 -2.13 -17.12 2.80
N THR A 12 -2.12 -15.88 3.30
CA THR A 12 -2.09 -14.68 2.43
C THR A 12 -0.82 -14.59 1.59
N LEU A 13 0.34 -15.03 2.12
CA LEU A 13 1.60 -15.07 1.36
C LEU A 13 1.53 -16.11 0.24
N GLN A 14 0.93 -17.27 0.51
CA GLN A 14 0.75 -18.31 -0.51
C GLN A 14 -0.23 -17.85 -1.59
N GLU A 15 -1.35 -17.21 -1.23
CA GLU A 15 -2.30 -16.66 -2.20
C GLU A 15 -1.65 -15.64 -3.13
N ILE A 16 -0.78 -14.77 -2.61
CA ILE A 16 -0.03 -13.81 -3.42
C ILE A 16 0.97 -14.54 -4.33
N ALA A 17 1.67 -15.55 -3.80
CA ALA A 17 2.62 -16.34 -4.58
C ALA A 17 1.94 -17.08 -5.74
N ASP A 18 0.76 -17.64 -5.51
CA ASP A 18 -0.03 -18.34 -6.53
C ASP A 18 -0.49 -17.38 -7.65
N GLN A 19 -0.84 -16.13 -7.30
CA GLN A 19 -1.25 -15.12 -8.27
C GLN A 19 -0.08 -14.52 -9.06
N LEU A 20 1.06 -14.30 -8.41
CA LEU A 20 2.23 -13.65 -9.03
C LEU A 20 3.23 -14.65 -9.64
N GLY A 21 3.13 -15.93 -9.30
CA GLY A 21 4.09 -16.98 -9.69
C GLY A 21 5.43 -16.89 -8.98
N VAL A 22 5.56 -16.04 -7.96
CA VAL A 22 6.80 -15.80 -7.20
C VAL A 22 6.45 -15.69 -5.71
N TYR A 23 7.15 -16.45 -4.87
CA TYR A 23 7.06 -16.32 -3.43
C TYR A 23 7.89 -15.14 -2.94
N ASP A 24 7.24 -14.21 -2.24
CA ASP A 24 7.89 -13.05 -1.60
C ASP A 24 7.53 -13.03 -0.10
N PRO A 25 8.50 -13.21 0.82
CA PRO A 25 8.25 -13.20 2.26
C PRO A 25 7.84 -11.82 2.81
N CYS A 26 7.95 -10.76 2.00
CA CYS A 26 7.56 -9.40 2.35
C CYS A 26 6.26 -8.95 1.67
N ALA A 27 5.54 -9.87 1.00
CA ALA A 27 4.29 -9.55 0.33
C ALA A 27 3.18 -9.16 1.34
N ILE A 28 2.34 -8.20 0.95
CA ILE A 28 1.24 -7.67 1.77
C ILE A 28 -0.02 -7.53 0.92
N ALA A 29 -1.10 -8.18 1.33
CA ALA A 29 -2.43 -7.99 0.77
C ALA A 29 -3.10 -6.75 1.39
N CYS A 30 -3.91 -6.06 0.59
CA CYS A 30 -4.62 -4.86 1.02
C CYS A 30 -5.81 -4.59 0.11
N GLU A 31 -6.77 -3.83 0.61
CA GLU A 31 -7.92 -3.43 -0.20
C GLU A 31 -7.52 -2.45 -1.33
N PRO A 32 -8.39 -2.29 -2.36
CA PRO A 32 -8.16 -1.32 -3.43
C PRO A 32 -8.26 0.13 -2.98
N PHE A 33 -9.09 0.43 -1.97
CA PHE A 33 -9.25 1.78 -1.44
C PHE A 33 -7.96 2.27 -0.77
N ARG A 34 -7.67 3.55 -0.95
CA ARG A 34 -6.57 4.24 -0.27
C ARG A 34 -6.87 5.73 -0.23
N GLN A 35 -6.56 6.37 0.89
CA GLN A 35 -6.67 7.82 1.05
C GLN A 35 -5.52 8.36 1.90
N TRP A 36 -4.97 9.50 1.47
CA TRP A 36 -4.02 10.25 2.26
C TRP A 36 -4.29 11.74 2.13
N VAL A 37 -4.66 12.35 3.27
CA VAL A 37 -4.75 13.81 3.43
C VAL A 37 -3.52 14.23 4.23
N ILE A 38 -2.82 15.24 3.74
CA ILE A 38 -1.53 15.71 4.26
C ILE A 38 -1.61 17.23 4.34
N GLU A 39 -1.18 17.80 5.46
CA GLU A 39 -0.95 19.25 5.57
C GLU A 39 0.26 19.64 4.73
N ASP A 40 0.13 20.65 3.88
CA ASP A 40 1.21 21.09 3.00
C ASP A 40 2.19 22.04 3.70
N ASN A 41 2.96 21.50 4.65
CA ASN A 41 3.87 22.26 5.50
C ASN A 41 5.20 21.53 5.68
N PHE A 42 6.08 21.64 4.69
CA PHE A 42 7.36 20.92 4.63
C PHE A 42 8.54 21.90 4.57
N VAL A 43 9.52 21.73 5.47
CA VAL A 43 10.69 22.63 5.57
C VAL A 43 11.75 22.41 4.50
N ASN A 44 11.74 21.26 3.81
CA ASN A 44 12.74 20.90 2.80
C ASN A 44 12.13 20.15 1.61
N GLY A 45 11.10 20.75 1.01
CA GLY A 45 10.39 20.17 -0.14
C GLY A 45 9.63 18.90 0.18
N ARG A 46 8.85 18.43 -0.80
CA ARG A 46 8.10 17.16 -0.74
C ARG A 46 7.93 16.58 -2.15
N PRO A 47 7.69 15.27 -2.27
CA PRO A 47 7.17 14.71 -3.51
C PRO A 47 5.84 15.35 -3.91
N ASP A 48 5.57 15.36 -5.21
CA ASP A 48 4.31 15.81 -5.78
C ASP A 48 3.23 14.70 -5.67
N TRP A 49 2.80 14.42 -4.43
CA TRP A 49 1.80 13.40 -4.14
C TRP A 49 0.42 13.70 -4.75
N ASP A 50 0.16 14.95 -5.12
CA ASP A 50 -1.11 15.38 -5.72
C ASP A 50 -1.36 14.72 -7.08
N LYS A 51 -0.29 14.32 -7.80
CA LYS A 51 -0.35 13.60 -9.08
C LYS A 51 -0.89 12.17 -8.99
N VAL A 52 -0.85 11.53 -7.82
CA VAL A 52 -1.17 10.10 -7.66
C VAL A 52 -2.33 9.83 -6.70
N ARG A 53 -3.07 10.89 -6.31
CA ARG A 53 -4.30 10.75 -5.53
C ARG A 53 -5.31 9.90 -6.30
N SER A 54 -5.84 8.87 -5.66
CA SER A 54 -7.05 8.20 -6.12
C SER A 54 -8.20 9.20 -6.03
N LYS A 55 -9.04 9.27 -7.06
CA LYS A 55 -10.34 9.95 -6.97
C LYS A 55 -11.28 9.18 -6.07
#